data_AF-A0AAU3USU5-F1
#
_entry.id   AF-A0AAU3USU5-F1
#
_cell.length_a   1.000
_cell.length_b   1.000
_cell.length_c   1.000
_cell.angle_alpha   90.00
_cell.angle_beta   90.00
_cell.angle_gamma   90.00
#
_symmetry.space_group_name_H-M   'P 1'
#
loop_
_entity.id
_entity.type
_entity.pdbx_description
1 polymer ?
#
loop_
_entity_poly.entity_id
_entity_poly.type
_entity_poly.pdbx_seq_one_letter_code
_entity_poly.pdbx_strand_id
1 'polypeptide(L)'
;MRTWSASRWYCLIVAVFLGIRATTTLAAGASFTTPGTGWRATWQLLVVAILLAGLFVTRLARPATAATGLIYLAATVLEFFDGATLLGIVPVDMRDRFVHPLLAVAAALCLAVALRRTTARVS
;
A
#
# COMPACT_ATOMS: atom_id res chain seq x y z
N MET A 1 -16.96 5.86 22.30
CA MET A 1 -16.45 5.33 21.01
C MET A 1 -15.09 5.94 20.71
N ARG A 2 -14.01 5.15 20.64
CA ARG A 2 -12.66 5.65 20.35
C ARG A 2 -12.60 5.99 18.86
N THR A 3 -12.62 7.27 18.49
CA THR A 3 -12.58 7.68 17.08
C THR A 3 -11.19 7.38 16.51
N TRP A 4 -11.11 6.40 15.61
CA TRP A 4 -9.85 6.06 14.95
C TRP A 4 -9.43 7.17 13.97
N SER A 5 -8.12 7.42 13.86
CA SER A 5 -7.59 8.40 12.91
C SER A 5 -7.68 7.88 11.47
N ALA A 6 -7.76 8.79 10.50
CA ALA A 6 -7.82 8.44 9.08
C ALA A 6 -6.65 7.53 8.66
N SER A 7 -5.44 7.77 9.17
CA SER A 7 -4.26 6.92 8.93
C SER A 7 -4.41 5.50 9.47
N ARG A 8 -5.10 5.28 10.61
CA ARG A 8 -5.34 3.92 11.12
C ARG A 8 -6.40 3.18 10.32
N TRP A 9 -7.44 3.88 9.86
CA TRP A 9 -8.40 3.34 8.92
C TRP A 9 -7.74 2.94 7.60
N TYR A 10 -6.87 3.79 7.07
CA TYR A 10 -6.04 3.48 5.90
C TYR A 10 -5.20 2.22 6.15
N CYS A 11 -4.46 2.17 7.28
CA CYS A 11 -3.65 1.01 7.64
C CYS A 11 -4.48 -0.28 7.68
N LEU A 12 -5.65 -0.25 8.32
CA LEU A 12 -6.53 -1.42 8.41
C LEU A 12 -7.03 -1.87 7.03
N ILE A 13 -7.67 -0.98 6.27
CA ILE A 13 -8.32 -1.32 5.00
C ILE A 13 -7.29 -1.84 3.99
N VAL A 14 -6.15 -1.15 3.88
CA VAL A 14 -5.10 -1.52 2.93
C VAL A 14 -4.39 -2.80 3.37
N ALA A 15 -4.13 -3.00 4.67
CA ALA A 15 -3.55 -4.25 5.17
C ALA A 15 -4.46 -5.45 4.89
N VAL A 16 -5.78 -5.31 5.10
CA VAL A 16 -6.74 -6.37 4.82
C VAL A 16 -6.78 -6.69 3.32
N PHE A 17 -6.90 -5.65 2.47
CA PHE A 17 -6.95 -5.83 1.02
C PHE A 17 -5.69 -6.52 0.47
N LEU A 18 -4.51 -6.02 0.83
CA LEU A 18 -3.23 -6.59 0.39
C LEU A 18 -3.00 -7.97 1.00
N GLY A 19 -3.39 -8.17 2.26
CA GLY A 19 -3.25 -9.45 2.94
C GLY A 19 -4.04 -10.54 2.25
N ILE A 20 -5.33 -10.31 1.99
CA ILE A 20 -6.19 -11.27 1.27
C ILE A 20 -5.61 -11.58 -0.12
N ARG A 21 -5.18 -10.56 -0.86
CA ARG A 21 -4.63 -10.75 -2.21
C ARG A 21 -3.34 -11.56 -2.19
N ALA A 22 -2.42 -11.24 -1.28
CA ALA A 22 -1.14 -11.92 -1.20
C ALA A 22 -1.30 -13.38 -0.76
N THR A 23 -2.13 -13.64 0.26
CA THR A 23 -2.36 -15.00 0.75
C THR A 23 -3.09 -15.86 -0.26
N THR A 24 -4.11 -15.32 -0.96
CA THR A 24 -4.80 -16.06 -2.05
C THR A 24 -3.86 -16.37 -3.21
N THR A 25 -2.97 -15.44 -3.56
CA THR A 25 -1.96 -15.67 -4.61
C THR A 25 -1.01 -16.81 -4.22
N LEU A 26 -0.51 -16.81 -2.98
CA LEU A 26 0.36 -17.88 -2.46
C LEU A 26 -0.38 -19.23 -2.38
N ALA A 27 -1.62 -19.22 -1.88
CA ALA A 27 -2.45 -20.42 -1.76
C ALA A 27 -2.83 -21.04 -3.11
N ALA A 28 -2.95 -20.22 -4.16
CA ALA A 28 -3.24 -20.68 -5.52
C ALA A 28 -2.02 -21.29 -6.25
N GLY A 29 -0.87 -21.44 -5.58
CA GLY A 29 0.34 -22.02 -6.18
C GLY A 29 1.19 -20.98 -6.90
N ALA A 30 1.56 -19.90 -6.21
CA ALA A 30 2.36 -18.83 -6.79
C ALA A 30 3.72 -19.31 -7.35
N SER A 31 4.11 -18.78 -8.52
CA SER A 31 5.43 -19.05 -9.10
C SER A 31 6.48 -18.09 -8.51
N PHE A 32 7.67 -18.62 -8.22
CA PHE A 32 8.84 -17.84 -7.77
C PHE A 32 9.90 -17.65 -8.87
N THR A 33 9.64 -18.10 -10.09
CA THR A 33 10.52 -17.81 -11.24
C THR A 33 10.50 -16.32 -11.51
N THR A 34 11.64 -15.62 -11.53
CA THR A 34 11.67 -14.17 -11.76
C THR A 34 11.27 -13.89 -13.22
N PRO A 35 10.09 -13.29 -13.48
CA PRO A 35 9.17 -12.56 -12.61
C PRO A 35 8.01 -13.41 -12.08
N GLY A 36 7.96 -13.60 -10.76
CA GLY A 36 7.05 -14.56 -10.15
C GLY A 36 5.92 -13.87 -9.42
N THR A 37 4.71 -14.43 -9.51
CA THR A 37 3.56 -14.01 -8.68
C THR A 37 3.84 -14.16 -7.18
N GLY A 38 4.74 -15.09 -6.81
CA GLY A 38 5.22 -15.31 -5.45
C GLY A 38 6.02 -14.12 -4.91
N TRP A 39 6.93 -13.56 -5.70
CA TRP A 39 7.66 -12.33 -5.35
C TRP A 39 6.76 -11.12 -5.17
N ARG A 40 5.73 -10.99 -6.02
CA ARG A 40 4.72 -9.94 -5.85
C ARG A 40 3.96 -10.13 -4.53
N ALA A 41 3.55 -11.35 -4.20
CA ALA A 41 2.83 -11.64 -2.97
C ALA A 41 3.70 -11.41 -1.72
N THR A 42 4.99 -11.79 -1.75
CA THR A 42 5.94 -11.52 -0.66
C THR A 42 6.08 -10.02 -0.41
N TRP A 43 6.22 -9.21 -1.46
CA TRP A 43 6.29 -7.75 -1.32
C TRP A 43 5.00 -7.17 -0.71
N GLN A 44 3.83 -7.66 -1.14
CA GLN A 44 2.56 -7.26 -0.54
C GLN A 44 2.49 -7.61 0.95
N LEU A 45 2.96 -8.78 1.37
CA LEU A 45 3.02 -9.16 2.79
C LEU A 45 3.96 -8.27 3.61
N LEU A 46 5.09 -7.83 3.04
CA LEU A 46 5.96 -6.85 3.69
C LEU A 46 5.24 -5.51 3.90
N VAL A 47 4.50 -5.03 2.91
CA VAL A 47 3.68 -3.81 3.05
C VAL A 47 2.58 -3.99 4.09
N VAL A 48 1.93 -5.17 4.13
CA VAL A 48 0.95 -5.52 5.18
C VAL A 48 1.59 -5.43 6.56
N ALA A 49 2.81 -5.96 6.75
CA ALA A 49 3.51 -5.88 8.03
C ALA A 49 3.76 -4.41 8.46
N ILE A 50 4.15 -3.54 7.53
CA ILE A 50 4.32 -2.08 7.79
C ILE A 50 2.98 -1.46 8.22
N LEU A 51 1.89 -1.77 7.54
CA LEU A 51 0.56 -1.24 7.84
C LEU A 51 0.04 -1.76 9.19
N LEU A 52 0.27 -3.03 9.52
CA LEU A 52 -0.07 -3.60 10.82
C LEU A 52 0.73 -2.93 11.94
N ALA A 53 2.03 -2.66 11.73
CA ALA A 53 2.81 -1.87 12.68
C ALA A 53 2.20 -0.48 12.91
N GLY A 54 1.75 0.20 11.84
CA GLY A 54 1.02 1.47 11.94
C GLY A 54 -0.36 1.36 12.61
N LEU A 55 -1.01 0.20 12.50
CA LEU A 55 -2.30 -0.08 13.12
C LEU A 55 -2.17 -0.29 14.64
N PHE A 56 -1.20 -1.10 15.07
CA PHE A 56 -0.96 -1.44 16.48
C PHE A 56 -0.19 -0.35 17.23
N VAL A 57 0.76 0.31 16.56
CA VAL A 57 1.57 1.39 17.14
C VAL A 57 1.11 2.74 16.58
N THR A 58 0.31 3.48 17.36
CA THR A 58 -0.31 4.76 16.93
C THR A 58 0.69 5.81 16.46
N ARG A 59 1.91 5.82 17.03
CA ARG A 59 3.01 6.71 16.60
C ARG A 59 3.48 6.40 15.18
N LEU A 60 3.34 5.15 14.74
CA LEU A 60 3.75 4.68 13.41
C LEU A 60 2.65 4.80 12.35
N ALA A 61 1.41 5.12 12.71
CA ALA A 61 0.30 5.19 11.74
C ALA A 61 0.57 6.17 10.59
N ARG A 62 1.11 7.36 10.89
CA ARG A 62 1.48 8.38 9.89
C ARG A 62 2.66 7.94 9.01
N PRO A 63 3.83 7.55 9.56
CA PRO A 63 4.94 7.11 8.72
C PRO A 63 4.63 5.83 7.94
N ALA A 64 3.84 4.89 8.49
CA ALA A 64 3.40 3.70 7.75
C ALA A 64 2.51 4.06 6.55
N THR A 65 1.56 5.00 6.73
CA THR A 65 0.72 5.52 5.63
C THR A 65 1.59 6.21 4.57
N ALA A 66 2.54 7.05 4.99
CA ALA A 66 3.44 7.76 4.09
C ALA A 66 4.37 6.81 3.31
N ALA A 67 5.01 5.86 3.98
CA ALA A 67 5.85 4.85 3.35
C ALA A 67 5.07 4.03 2.32
N THR A 68 3.87 3.58 2.68
CA THR A 68 3.00 2.83 1.77
C THR A 68 2.60 3.67 0.56
N GLY A 69 2.21 4.93 0.77
CA GLY A 69 1.88 5.86 -0.31
C GLY A 69 3.06 6.08 -1.25
N LEU A 70 4.27 6.24 -0.72
CA LEU A 70 5.49 6.41 -1.50
C LEU A 70 5.87 5.16 -2.30
N ILE A 71 5.78 3.98 -1.68
CA ILE A 71 6.03 2.70 -2.36
C ILE A 71 5.11 2.55 -3.58
N TYR A 72 3.80 2.79 -3.39
CA TYR A 72 2.84 2.66 -4.48
C TYR A 72 2.89 3.81 -5.50
N LEU A 73 3.28 5.01 -5.08
CA LEU A 73 3.56 6.11 -6.00
C LEU A 73 4.76 5.77 -6.89
N ALA A 74 5.85 5.29 -6.30
CA ALA A 74 7.04 4.87 -7.04
C ALA A 74 6.70 3.73 -8.01
N ALA A 75 5.93 2.74 -7.58
CA ALA A 75 5.43 1.67 -8.45
C ALA A 75 4.59 2.22 -9.61
N THR A 76 3.68 3.16 -9.35
CA THR A 76 2.86 3.81 -10.38
C THR A 76 3.72 4.56 -11.38
N VAL A 77 4.73 5.31 -10.92
CA VAL A 77 5.65 6.07 -11.78
C VAL A 77 6.46 5.11 -12.64
N LEU A 78 7.01 4.04 -12.06
CA LEU A 78 7.74 3.00 -12.79
C LEU A 78 6.86 2.32 -13.84
N GLU A 79 5.61 1.98 -13.50
CA GLU A 79 4.63 1.41 -14.45
C GLU A 79 4.24 2.38 -15.57
N PHE A 80 4.26 3.69 -15.30
CA PHE A 80 3.94 4.73 -16.28
C PHE A 80 5.07 4.89 -17.31
N PHE A 81 6.34 4.82 -16.87
CA PHE A 81 7.50 4.94 -17.75
C PHE A 81 7.80 3.66 -18.55
N ASP A 82 7.48 2.48 -18.03
CA ASP A 82 7.85 1.18 -18.62
C ASP A 82 6.70 0.52 -19.42
N GLY A 83 5.49 1.12 -19.40
CA GLY A 83 4.40 0.96 -20.38
C GLY A 83 3.67 -0.39 -20.49
N ALA A 84 4.39 -1.51 -20.35
CA ALA A 84 3.91 -2.88 -20.55
C ALA A 84 4.55 -3.91 -19.60
N THR A 85 5.56 -3.52 -18.81
CA THR A 85 6.34 -4.42 -17.95
C THR A 85 6.83 -3.69 -16.71
N LEU A 86 6.84 -4.35 -15.56
CA LEU A 86 7.58 -3.89 -14.38
C LEU A 86 9.01 -4.43 -14.54
N LEU A 87 9.99 -3.56 -14.82
CA LEU A 87 11.41 -3.91 -15.04
C LEU A 87 11.63 -4.89 -16.21
N GLY A 88 10.91 -4.73 -17.32
CA GLY A 88 11.05 -5.58 -18.52
C GLY A 88 10.72 -7.07 -18.35
N ILE A 89 10.29 -7.50 -17.16
CA ILE A 89 10.19 -8.92 -16.80
C ILE A 89 8.76 -9.18 -16.29
N VAL A 90 8.20 -8.42 -15.34
CA VAL A 90 6.92 -8.78 -14.70
C VAL A 90 5.67 -8.36 -15.52
N PRO A 91 4.73 -9.29 -15.87
CA PRO A 91 3.45 -8.93 -16.47
C PRO A 91 2.61 -8.13 -15.46
N VAL A 92 2.32 -6.88 -15.78
CA VAL A 92 1.44 -6.03 -14.97
C VAL A 92 0.00 -6.46 -15.26
N ASP A 93 -0.67 -7.04 -14.26
CA ASP A 93 -2.11 -7.25 -14.32
C ASP A 93 -2.79 -5.89 -14.50
N MET A 94 -3.77 -5.74 -15.40
CA MET A 94 -4.46 -4.46 -15.61
C MET A 94 -5.03 -3.86 -14.32
N ARG A 95 -5.31 -4.71 -13.32
CA ARG A 95 -5.77 -4.33 -11.98
C ARG A 95 -4.73 -3.53 -11.19
N ASP A 96 -3.44 -3.84 -11.34
CA ASP A 96 -2.35 -3.16 -10.62
C ASP A 96 -2.20 -1.71 -11.06
N ARG A 97 -2.46 -1.43 -12.34
CA ARG A 97 -2.46 -0.09 -12.94
C ARG A 97 -3.48 0.88 -12.32
N PHE A 98 -4.55 0.35 -11.72
CA PHE A 98 -5.55 1.16 -11.00
C PHE A 98 -5.35 1.14 -9.48
N VAL A 99 -4.90 0.02 -8.93
CA VAL A 99 -4.72 -0.14 -7.48
C VAL A 99 -3.57 0.73 -6.96
N HIS A 100 -2.44 0.79 -7.66
CA HIS A 100 -1.29 1.58 -7.22
C HIS A 100 -1.56 3.09 -7.11
N PRO A 101 -2.11 3.77 -8.14
CA PRO A 101 -2.43 5.19 -8.02
C PRO A 101 -3.53 5.44 -6.99
N LEU A 102 -4.51 4.53 -6.86
CA LEU A 102 -5.57 4.66 -5.87
C LEU A 102 -5.02 4.62 -4.44
N LEU A 103 -4.11 3.68 -4.14
CA LEU A 103 -3.47 3.58 -2.83
C LEU A 103 -2.61 4.82 -2.54
N ALA A 104 -1.86 5.31 -3.52
CA ALA A 104 -1.07 6.53 -3.39
C ALA A 104 -1.95 7.76 -3.09
N VAL A 105 -3.03 7.95 -3.85
CA VAL A 105 -3.98 9.06 -3.64
C VAL A 105 -4.68 8.95 -2.28
N ALA A 106 -5.15 7.76 -1.91
CA ALA A 106 -5.79 7.54 -0.61
C ALA A 106 -4.83 7.83 0.55
N ALA A 107 -3.55 7.45 0.43
CA ALA A 107 -2.53 7.79 1.42
C ALA A 107 -2.32 9.31 1.52
N ALA A 108 -2.21 10.00 0.39
CA ALA A 108 -2.05 11.46 0.34
C ALA A 108 -3.24 12.19 0.99
N LEU A 109 -4.48 11.77 0.68
CA LEU A 109 -5.69 12.32 1.29
C LEU A 109 -5.73 12.09 2.81
N CYS A 110 -5.40 10.87 3.26
CA CYS A 110 -5.34 10.56 4.69
C CYS A 110 -4.31 11.41 5.43
N LEU A 111 -3.15 11.66 4.83
CA LEU A 111 -2.12 12.53 5.37
C LEU A 111 -2.57 14.00 5.38
N ALA A 112 -3.19 14.49 4.31
CA ALA A 112 -3.72 15.84 4.23
C ALA A 112 -4.77 16.12 5.33
N VAL A 113 -5.71 15.18 5.55
CA VAL A 113 -6.70 15.27 6.65
C VAL A 113 -5.99 15.26 8.01
N ALA A 114 -4.98 14.41 8.18
CA ALA A 114 -4.24 14.33 9.43
C ALA A 114 -3.44 15.61 9.71
N LEU A 115 -2.87 16.25 8.70
CA LEU A 115 -2.13 17.52 8.81
C LEU A 115 -3.07 18.68 9.13
N ARG A 116 -4.20 18.81 8.42
CA ARG A 116 -5.22 19.86 8.69
C ARG A 116 -5.72 19.84 10.13
N ARG A 117 -5.94 18.64 10.69
CA ARG A 117 -6.35 18.47 12.11
C ARG A 117 -5.26 18.87 13.10
N THR A 118 -3.98 18.80 12.72
CA THR A 118 -2.88 19.28 13.56
C THR A 118 -2.80 20.80 13.53
N THR A 119 -2.91 21.41 12.35
CA THR A 119 -2.92 22.88 12.22
C THR A 119 -4.09 23.52 12.97
N ALA A 120 -5.31 22.99 12.83
CA ALA A 120 -6.51 23.50 13.50
C ALA A 120 -6.53 23.32 15.03
N ARG A 121 -5.61 22.54 15.61
CA ARG A 121 -5.45 22.42 17.08
C ARG A 121 -4.46 23.43 17.66
N VAL A 122 -3.66 24.07 16.81
CA VAL A 122 -2.59 25.00 17.22
C VAL A 122 -3.01 26.47 17.04
N SER A 123 -4.06 26.72 16.24
CA SER A 123 -4.78 28.00 16.12
C SER A 123 -5.81 28.17 17.23
#